data_AF-A0A7S4Q3V4-F1
#
_entry.id   AF-A0A7S4Q3V4-F1
#
_cell.length_a   1.000
_cell.length_b   1.000
_cell.length_c   1.000
_cell.angle_alpha   90.00
_cell.angle_beta   90.00
_cell.angle_gamma   90.00
#
_symmetry.space_group_name_H-M   'P 1'
#
loop_
_entity.id
_entity.type
_entity.pdbx_description
1 polymer ?
#
loop_
_entity_poly.entity_id
_entity_poly.type
_entity_poly.pdbx_seq_one_letter_code
_entity_poly.pdbx_strand_id
1 'polypeptide(L)'
;GRSRVAGAAAAGAASPPSASPAWAGQLCPVPPPAAWPEVGSPATGDSVRRPSGEACDLWSAPMPGGSGAAAPQEEGVAPHVEFDEEAEIQREFLRAASRLSDDELREFVDDHVAGELAAIRALPPESRAQAFRALCAEWHPDKCPAIAGLATDVFQRLQAHKHLILLLR
;
A
#
# COMPACT_ATOMS: atom_id res chain seq x y z
N GLY A 1 47.59 -2.39 55.39
CA GLY A 1 46.26 -1.75 55.36
C GLY A 1 45.62 -2.00 54.02
N ARG A 2 44.49 -2.71 53.99
CA ARG A 2 43.68 -2.93 52.79
C ARG A 2 42.63 -1.82 52.75
N SER A 3 42.58 -1.02 51.68
CA SER A 3 41.43 -0.15 51.38
C SER A 3 40.91 -0.49 49.99
N ARG A 4 39.75 -1.14 49.96
CA ARG A 4 38.84 -1.18 48.81
C ARG A 4 37.96 0.05 48.90
N VAL A 5 37.77 0.75 47.78
CA VAL A 5 36.58 1.57 47.57
C VAL A 5 35.91 1.12 46.28
N ALA A 6 34.71 0.60 46.46
CA ALA A 6 33.75 0.31 45.41
C ALA A 6 32.99 1.58 45.07
N GLY A 7 32.54 1.71 43.83
CA GLY A 7 31.68 2.79 43.37
C GLY A 7 31.06 2.45 42.03
N ALA A 8 30.09 1.54 42.05
CA ALA A 8 29.23 1.26 40.92
C ALA A 8 28.08 2.28 40.90
N ALA A 9 27.95 3.04 39.80
CA ALA A 9 26.78 3.86 39.53
C ALA A 9 26.07 3.27 38.31
N ALA A 10 24.94 2.60 38.55
CA ALA A 10 24.01 2.16 37.53
C ALA A 10 23.16 3.37 37.12
N ALA A 11 23.38 3.87 35.90
CA ALA A 11 22.47 4.83 35.27
C ALA A 11 21.25 4.08 34.75
N GLY A 12 20.08 4.45 35.26
CA GLY A 12 18.79 3.88 34.88
C GLY A 12 18.49 4.11 33.39
N ALA A 13 18.17 3.02 32.70
CA ALA A 13 17.58 3.06 31.37
C ALA A 13 16.12 3.55 31.49
N ALA A 14 15.87 4.79 31.09
CA ALA A 14 14.53 5.28 30.85
C ALA A 14 13.97 4.55 29.62
N SER A 15 12.86 3.84 29.78
CA SER A 15 12.13 3.23 28.67
C SER A 15 11.45 4.33 27.84
N PRO A 16 11.55 4.32 26.50
CA PRO A 16 10.79 5.25 25.67
C PRO A 16 9.28 4.90 25.71
N PRO A 17 8.39 5.90 25.61
CA PRO A 17 6.97 5.65 25.47
C PRO A 17 6.68 4.94 24.15
N SER A 18 6.06 3.77 24.25
CA SER A 18 5.49 3.03 23.12
C SER A 18 4.31 3.82 22.56
N ALA A 19 4.59 4.73 21.62
CA ALA A 19 3.58 5.34 20.77
C ALA A 19 3.47 4.47 19.52
N SER A 20 2.48 3.58 19.50
CA SER A 20 2.11 2.89 18.25
C SER A 20 1.58 3.95 17.28
N PRO A 21 2.14 4.05 16.07
CA PRO A 21 1.67 5.05 15.11
C PRO A 21 0.28 4.66 14.60
N ALA A 22 -0.64 5.63 14.60
CA ALA A 22 -2.06 5.45 14.31
C ALA A 22 -2.39 5.03 12.85
N TRP A 23 -1.38 4.82 11.99
CA TRP A 23 -1.59 4.34 10.62
C TRP A 23 -1.75 2.81 10.53
N ALA A 24 -1.54 2.07 11.62
CA ALA A 24 -1.67 0.60 11.65
C ALA A 24 -3.11 0.06 11.52
N GLY A 25 -4.10 0.90 11.18
CA GLY A 25 -5.53 0.55 11.19
C GLY A 25 -6.22 0.43 9.83
N GLN A 26 -5.57 0.77 8.72
CA GLN A 26 -6.22 0.79 7.41
C GLN A 26 -5.58 -0.21 6.45
N LEU A 27 -5.70 -1.50 6.77
CA LEU A 27 -5.60 -2.54 5.74
C LEU A 27 -6.73 -2.28 4.75
N CYS A 28 -6.41 -1.73 3.59
CA CYS A 28 -7.35 -1.63 2.48
C CYS A 28 -8.04 -2.99 2.31
N PRO A 29 -9.38 -3.04 2.16
CA PRO A 29 -10.06 -4.29 1.89
C PRO A 29 -9.42 -4.90 0.64
N VAL A 30 -8.77 -6.06 0.83
CA VAL A 30 -8.12 -6.81 -0.23
C VAL A 30 -9.20 -7.09 -1.28
N PRO A 31 -9.09 -6.54 -2.50
CA PRO A 31 -10.03 -6.87 -3.55
C PRO A 31 -9.97 -8.39 -3.78
N PRO A 32 -11.12 -9.06 -4.03
CA PRO A 32 -11.11 -10.47 -4.35
C PRO A 32 -10.15 -10.70 -5.53
N PRO A 33 -9.43 -11.85 -5.55
CA PRO A 33 -8.42 -12.10 -6.57
C PRO A 33 -9.07 -12.00 -7.94
N ALA A 34 -8.76 -10.91 -8.66
CA ALA A 34 -9.00 -10.87 -10.09
C ALA A 34 -8.29 -12.10 -10.66
N ALA A 35 -9.04 -12.99 -11.30
CA ALA A 35 -8.47 -14.14 -11.99
C ALA A 35 -7.58 -13.60 -13.11
N TRP A 36 -6.27 -13.56 -12.87
CA TRP A 36 -5.32 -13.29 -13.93
C TRP A 36 -5.39 -14.46 -14.90
N PRO A 37 -5.40 -14.21 -16.23
CA PRO A 37 -5.35 -15.28 -17.21
C PRO A 37 -4.08 -16.09 -16.95
N GLU A 38 -4.25 -17.40 -16.76
CA GLU A 38 -3.13 -18.33 -16.79
C GLU A 38 -2.30 -18.05 -18.04
N VAL A 39 -1.04 -17.68 -17.85
CA VAL A 39 -0.06 -17.66 -18.93
C VAL A 39 0.18 -19.12 -19.32
N GLY A 40 -0.65 -19.59 -20.26
CA GLY A 40 -0.55 -20.90 -20.86
C GLY A 40 0.85 -21.09 -21.45
N SER A 41 1.44 -22.23 -21.11
CA SER A 41 2.72 -22.68 -21.68
C SER A 41 2.64 -22.73 -23.21
N PRO A 42 3.68 -22.29 -23.96
CA PRO A 42 3.65 -22.33 -25.41
C PRO A 42 3.80 -23.77 -25.89
N ALA A 43 2.69 -24.41 -26.22
CA ALA A 43 2.67 -25.61 -27.03
C ALA A 43 2.75 -25.21 -28.51
N THR A 44 3.69 -25.84 -29.18
CA THR A 44 4.05 -25.74 -30.59
C THR A 44 2.88 -26.01 -31.54
N GLY A 45 2.72 -25.16 -32.55
CA GLY A 45 2.08 -25.49 -33.83
C GLY A 45 0.55 -25.52 -33.85
N ASP A 46 -0.08 -24.58 -34.56
CA ASP A 46 -0.46 -24.80 -35.96
C ASP A 46 -1.22 -23.56 -36.47
N SER A 47 -1.12 -23.36 -37.77
CA SER A 47 -1.51 -22.19 -38.52
C SER A 47 -3.02 -22.17 -38.82
N VAL A 48 -3.80 -21.29 -38.17
CA VAL A 48 -5.13 -20.90 -38.68
C VAL A 48 -5.31 -19.39 -38.67
N ARG A 49 -5.92 -18.94 -39.76
CA ARG A 49 -5.98 -17.61 -40.33
C ARG A 49 -7.33 -16.98 -40.01
N ARG A 50 -7.32 -15.72 -39.54
CA ARG A 50 -8.39 -14.67 -39.59
C ARG A 50 -9.64 -14.87 -38.69
N PRO A 51 -10.46 -13.81 -38.45
CA PRO A 51 -10.37 -12.41 -38.87
C PRO A 51 -10.45 -11.34 -37.75
N SER A 52 -10.24 -10.10 -38.20
CA SER A 52 -10.41 -8.81 -37.52
C SER A 52 -11.89 -8.42 -37.39
N GLY A 53 -12.22 -7.66 -36.33
CA GLY A 53 -13.56 -7.20 -35.96
C GLY A 53 -13.92 -7.70 -34.55
N GLU A 54 -14.45 -6.95 -33.60
CA GLU A 54 -15.20 -5.70 -33.63
C GLU A 54 -15.08 -5.00 -32.27
N ALA A 55 -15.28 -3.69 -32.27
CA ALA A 55 -15.26 -2.83 -31.10
C ALA A 55 -16.43 -3.15 -30.16
N CYS A 56 -16.16 -3.25 -28.86
CA CYS A 56 -17.20 -3.20 -27.83
C CYS A 56 -17.38 -1.76 -27.34
N ASP A 57 -17.92 -0.90 -28.21
CA ASP A 57 -18.62 0.32 -27.83
C ASP A 57 -20.03 -0.06 -27.35
N LEU A 58 -20.20 -0.35 -26.06
CA LEU A 58 -21.52 -0.67 -25.48
C LEU A 58 -21.61 -0.23 -24.01
N TRP A 59 -21.45 1.08 -23.77
CA TRP A 59 -21.97 1.73 -22.57
C TRP A 59 -22.59 3.08 -22.93
N SER A 60 -23.67 3.04 -23.71
CA SER A 60 -24.53 4.20 -23.93
C SER A 60 -25.98 3.74 -23.80
N ALA A 61 -26.51 3.87 -22.59
CA ALA A 61 -27.94 3.81 -22.32
C ALA A 61 -28.37 5.17 -21.74
N PRO A 62 -29.05 6.02 -22.52
CA PRO A 62 -29.78 7.16 -21.98
C PRO A 62 -31.10 6.67 -21.36
N MET A 63 -31.28 6.90 -20.07
CA MET A 63 -32.55 6.64 -19.38
C MET A 63 -33.59 7.70 -19.79
N PRO A 64 -34.83 7.30 -20.14
CA PRO A 64 -35.90 8.22 -20.50
C PRO A 64 -36.61 8.81 -19.28
N GLY A 65 -37.12 10.02 -19.48
CA GLY A 65 -37.67 10.92 -18.47
C GLY A 65 -38.87 10.42 -17.68
N GLY A 66 -38.91 10.84 -16.42
CA GLY A 66 -40.10 10.93 -15.59
C GLY A 66 -40.36 12.40 -15.24
N SER A 67 -41.29 13.02 -15.96
CA SER A 67 -41.81 14.35 -15.66
C SER A 67 -42.86 14.25 -14.55
N GLY A 68 -42.50 14.70 -13.36
CA GLY A 68 -43.40 14.81 -12.21
C GLY A 68 -43.21 16.17 -11.56
N ALA A 69 -44.05 17.12 -11.96
CA ALA A 69 -44.08 18.46 -11.43
C ALA A 69 -44.59 18.48 -9.98
N ALA A 70 -43.72 18.89 -9.06
CA ALA A 70 -44.10 19.51 -7.79
C ALA A 70 -42.92 20.35 -7.28
N ALA A 71 -43.11 21.66 -7.17
CA ALA A 71 -42.21 22.62 -6.55
C ALA A 71 -43.00 23.34 -5.43
N PRO A 72 -42.36 24.15 -4.58
CA PRO A 72 -41.24 23.85 -3.70
C PRO A 72 -41.58 24.27 -2.25
N GLN A 73 -41.17 23.51 -1.23
CA GLN A 73 -41.10 24.04 0.14
C GLN A 73 -39.64 24.16 0.53
N GLU A 74 -39.15 25.40 0.44
CA GLU A 74 -37.82 25.81 0.89
C GLU A 74 -37.80 25.82 2.42
N GLU A 75 -37.42 24.68 2.99
CA GLU A 75 -36.87 24.65 4.34
C GLU A 75 -35.37 24.94 4.18
N GLY A 76 -34.93 26.08 4.74
CA GLY A 76 -33.56 26.58 4.63
C GLY A 76 -32.54 25.64 5.27
N VAL A 77 -32.13 24.62 4.51
CA VAL A 77 -30.91 23.88 4.78
C VAL A 77 -29.78 24.77 4.28
N ALA A 78 -29.09 25.41 5.22
CA ALA A 78 -27.85 26.12 4.93
C ALA A 78 -26.95 25.18 4.07
N PRO A 79 -26.39 25.66 2.95
CA PRO A 79 -25.51 24.85 2.14
C PRO A 79 -24.39 24.37 3.06
N HIS A 80 -24.37 23.06 3.33
CA HIS A 80 -23.25 22.42 4.00
C HIS A 80 -22.09 22.49 3.01
N VAL A 81 -21.32 23.57 3.11
CA VAL A 81 -20.06 23.71 2.41
C VAL A 81 -19.13 22.74 3.11
N GLU A 82 -19.18 21.47 2.72
CA GLU A 82 -18.08 20.52 2.93
C GLU A 82 -16.91 21.09 2.14
N PHE A 83 -16.23 22.06 2.75
CA PHE A 83 -14.93 22.47 2.29
C PHE A 83 -14.07 21.22 2.21
N ASP A 84 -13.30 21.12 1.12
CA ASP A 84 -12.35 20.06 0.78
C ASP A 84 -11.24 19.87 1.84
N GLU A 85 -11.61 19.60 3.09
CA GLU A 85 -10.71 19.44 4.23
C GLU A 85 -9.75 18.29 3.96
N GLU A 86 -10.23 17.22 3.33
CA GLU A 86 -9.41 16.09 2.91
C GLU A 86 -8.37 16.47 1.83
N ALA A 87 -8.74 17.33 0.86
CA ALA A 87 -7.78 17.79 -0.14
C ALA A 87 -6.74 18.76 0.44
N GLU A 88 -7.12 19.54 1.46
CA GLU A 88 -6.20 20.43 2.18
C GLU A 88 -5.21 19.62 3.04
N ILE A 89 -5.69 18.61 3.77
CA ILE A 89 -4.86 17.66 4.52
C ILE A 89 -3.90 16.94 3.58
N GLN A 90 -4.38 16.44 2.43
CA GLN A 90 -3.54 15.76 1.45
C GLN A 90 -2.46 16.68 0.89
N ARG A 91 -2.79 17.94 0.60
CA ARG A 91 -1.84 18.94 0.11
C ARG A 91 -0.79 19.28 1.15
N GLU A 92 -1.19 19.46 2.41
CA GLU A 92 -0.27 19.71 3.50
C GLU A 92 0.66 18.52 3.73
N PHE A 93 0.13 17.30 3.69
CA PHE A 93 0.92 16.07 3.78
C PHE A 93 1.97 15.99 2.67
N LEU A 94 1.59 16.22 1.41
CA LEU A 94 2.54 16.22 0.29
C LEU A 94 3.63 17.29 0.45
N ARG A 95 3.26 18.47 0.98
CA ARG A 95 4.20 19.56 1.24
C ARG A 95 5.17 19.23 2.39
N ALA A 96 4.72 18.51 3.40
CA ALA A 96 5.56 18.03 4.49
C ALA A 96 6.49 16.91 3.99
N ALA A 97 5.95 15.96 3.23
CA ALA A 97 6.71 14.85 2.66
C ALA A 97 7.82 15.34 1.71
N SER A 98 7.59 16.42 0.95
CA SER A 98 8.61 17.00 0.08
C SER A 98 9.77 17.67 0.84
N ARG A 99 9.68 17.81 2.17
CA ARG A 99 10.76 18.36 3.01
C ARG A 99 11.64 17.27 3.62
N LEU A 100 11.22 16.01 3.54
CA LEU A 100 12.05 14.90 3.98
C LEU A 100 13.26 14.79 3.04
N SER A 101 14.43 14.60 3.64
CA SER A 101 15.61 14.24 2.88
C SER A 101 15.48 12.82 2.32
N ASP A 102 16.23 12.52 1.26
CA ASP A 102 16.23 11.17 0.66
C ASP A 102 16.62 10.08 1.67
N ASP A 103 17.47 10.40 2.64
CA ASP A 103 17.88 9.47 3.70
C ASP A 103 16.77 9.22 4.72
N GLU A 104 16.05 10.27 5.16
CA GLU A 104 14.88 10.11 6.05
C GLU A 104 13.75 9.34 5.36
N LEU A 105 13.53 9.59 4.06
CA LEU A 105 12.56 8.83 3.28
C LEU A 105 12.95 7.35 3.17
N ARG A 106 14.24 7.05 2.98
CA ARG A 106 14.75 5.67 2.96
C ARG A 106 14.56 4.98 4.31
N GLU A 107 14.91 5.64 5.40
CA GLU A 107 14.72 5.11 6.76
C GLU A 107 13.24 4.79 7.02
N PHE A 108 12.35 5.73 6.70
CA PHE A 108 10.91 5.54 6.85
C PHE A 108 10.39 4.34 6.05
N VAL A 109 10.81 4.21 4.79
CA VAL A 109 10.42 3.10 3.92
C VAL A 109 10.99 1.78 4.43
N ASP A 110 12.23 1.77 4.93
CA ASP A 110 12.87 0.58 5.47
C ASP A 110 12.16 0.07 6.72
N ASP A 111 11.78 0.96 7.63
CA ASP A 111 10.99 0.64 8.83
C ASP A 111 9.62 0.08 8.46
N HIS A 112 8.93 0.71 7.48
CA HIS A 112 7.65 0.24 6.99
C HIS A 112 7.75 -1.17 6.38
N VAL A 113 8.70 -1.38 5.47
CA VAL A 113 8.91 -2.69 4.83
C VAL A 113 9.29 -3.75 5.86
N ALA A 114 10.13 -3.42 6.85
CA ALA A 114 10.46 -4.33 7.94
C ALA A 114 9.23 -4.74 8.75
N GLY A 115 8.34 -3.78 9.05
CA GLY A 115 7.06 -4.01 9.70
C GLY A 115 6.15 -4.95 8.90
N GLU A 116 5.98 -4.69 7.61
CA GLU A 116 5.19 -5.54 6.71
C GLU A 116 5.76 -6.96 6.61
N LEU A 117 7.09 -7.10 6.49
CA LEU A 117 7.74 -8.40 6.48
C LEU A 117 7.55 -9.16 7.80
N ALA A 118 7.58 -8.47 8.95
CA ALA A 118 7.29 -9.07 10.25
C ALA A 118 5.83 -9.53 10.33
N ALA A 119 4.89 -8.71 9.85
CA ALA A 119 3.47 -9.08 9.78
C ALA A 119 3.26 -10.31 8.89
N ILE A 120 3.87 -10.35 7.71
CA ILE A 120 3.79 -11.49 6.78
C ILE A 120 4.34 -12.77 7.44
N ARG A 121 5.44 -12.69 8.19
CA ARG A 121 6.01 -13.85 8.89
C ARG A 121 5.08 -14.40 9.98
N ALA A 122 4.30 -13.53 10.63
CA ALA A 122 3.33 -13.93 11.64
C ALA A 122 2.10 -14.64 11.06
N LEU A 123 1.83 -14.50 9.76
CA LEU A 123 0.71 -15.17 9.09
C LEU A 123 0.93 -16.69 8.96
N PRO A 124 -0.16 -17.48 8.79
CA PRO A 124 -0.07 -18.90 8.45
C PRO A 124 0.67 -19.12 7.12
N PRO A 125 1.49 -20.18 6.98
CA PRO A 125 2.33 -20.45 5.80
C PRO A 125 1.60 -20.36 4.45
N GLU A 126 0.34 -20.79 4.41
CA GLU A 126 -0.51 -20.83 3.23
C GLU A 126 -0.82 -19.42 2.69
N SER A 127 -0.91 -18.44 3.59
CA SER A 127 -1.26 -17.05 3.27
C SER A 127 -0.04 -16.15 3.04
N ARG A 128 1.15 -16.54 3.51
CA ARG A 128 2.38 -15.73 3.37
C ARG A 128 2.73 -15.43 1.92
N ALA A 129 2.55 -16.42 1.04
CA ALA A 129 2.83 -16.26 -0.38
C ALA A 129 1.96 -15.20 -1.04
N GLN A 130 0.68 -15.11 -0.65
CA GLN A 130 -0.23 -14.10 -1.16
C GLN A 130 0.13 -12.71 -0.63
N ALA A 131 0.33 -12.56 0.68
CA ALA A 131 0.67 -11.29 1.29
C ALA A 131 2.02 -10.74 0.78
N PHE A 132 3.02 -11.61 0.63
CA PHE A 132 4.31 -11.23 0.05
C PHE A 132 4.20 -10.75 -1.40
N ARG A 133 3.35 -11.40 -2.23
CA ARG A 133 3.09 -10.93 -3.60
C ARG A 133 2.41 -9.57 -3.63
N ALA A 134 1.48 -9.31 -2.70
CA ALA A 134 0.83 -8.00 -2.58
C ALA A 134 1.87 -6.91 -2.28
N LEU A 135 2.72 -7.13 -1.28
CA LEU A 135 3.81 -6.20 -0.94
C LEU A 135 4.78 -5.96 -2.11
N CYS A 136 5.16 -7.01 -2.84
CA CYS A 136 5.97 -6.85 -4.06
C CYS A 136 5.26 -6.01 -5.15
N ALA A 137 3.93 -6.13 -5.26
CA ALA A 137 3.15 -5.39 -6.25
C ALA A 137 2.95 -3.92 -5.86
N GLU A 138 3.02 -3.58 -4.56
CA GLU A 138 2.99 -2.19 -4.08
C GLU A 138 4.30 -1.47 -4.41
N TRP A 139 5.44 -2.16 -4.21
CA TRP A 139 6.78 -1.61 -4.44
C TRP A 139 7.31 -1.83 -5.87
N HIS A 140 6.46 -2.17 -6.84
CA HIS A 140 6.91 -2.34 -8.22
C HIS A 140 7.30 -0.98 -8.83
N PRO A 141 8.44 -0.85 -9.53
CA PRO A 141 8.91 0.44 -10.07
C PRO A 141 7.88 1.11 -11.01
N ASP A 142 7.09 0.32 -11.75
CA ASP A 142 6.04 0.85 -12.62
C ASP A 142 4.88 1.53 -11.87
N LYS A 143 4.63 1.17 -10.61
CA LYS A 143 3.57 1.82 -9.80
C LYS A 143 4.02 3.12 -9.15
N CYS A 144 5.32 3.25 -8.89
CA CYS A 144 5.89 4.38 -8.15
C CYS A 144 6.94 5.14 -9.00
N PRO A 145 6.58 5.69 -10.17
CA PRO A 145 7.54 6.34 -11.07
C PRO A 145 8.22 7.56 -10.45
N ALA A 146 7.55 8.24 -9.52
CA ALA A 146 8.10 9.40 -8.80
C ALA A 146 9.33 9.04 -7.91
N ILE A 147 9.39 7.79 -7.44
CA ILE A 147 10.47 7.28 -6.56
C ILE A 147 11.02 5.95 -7.12
N ALA A 148 11.12 5.84 -8.45
CA ALA A 148 11.44 4.57 -9.12
C ALA A 148 12.75 3.92 -8.64
N GLY A 149 13.77 4.73 -8.30
CA GLY A 149 15.02 4.22 -7.73
C GLY A 149 14.80 3.52 -6.38
N LEU A 150 14.15 4.19 -5.44
CA LEU A 150 13.84 3.63 -4.13
C LEU A 150 12.93 2.40 -4.23
N ALA A 151 11.89 2.46 -5.08
CA ALA A 151 11.00 1.34 -5.32
C ALA A 151 11.77 0.13 -5.87
N THR A 152 12.70 0.34 -6.80
CA THR A 152 13.57 -0.73 -7.32
C THR A 152 14.43 -1.35 -6.22
N ASP A 153 15.07 -0.53 -5.39
CA ASP A 153 15.92 -1.00 -4.28
C ASP A 153 15.13 -1.82 -3.26
N VAL A 154 13.93 -1.36 -2.89
CA VAL A 154 13.00 -2.10 -2.02
C VAL A 154 12.57 -3.41 -2.68
N PHE A 155 12.16 -3.37 -3.95
CA PHE A 155 11.71 -4.56 -4.67
C PHE A 155 12.81 -5.63 -4.75
N GLN A 156 14.05 -5.24 -5.06
CA GLN A 156 15.19 -6.15 -5.08
C GLN A 156 15.45 -6.79 -3.70
N ARG A 157 15.40 -5.98 -2.63
CA ARG A 157 15.54 -6.49 -1.25
C ARG A 157 14.41 -7.46 -0.88
N LEU A 158 13.17 -7.17 -1.28
CA LEU A 158 12.04 -8.09 -1.10
C LEU A 158 12.32 -9.41 -1.81
N GLN A 159 12.71 -9.39 -3.10
CA GLN A 159 13.02 -10.62 -3.85
C GLN A 159 14.13 -11.44 -3.18
N ALA A 160 15.15 -10.80 -2.60
CA ALA A 160 16.18 -11.48 -1.83
C ALA A 160 15.61 -12.21 -0.60
N HIS A 161 14.64 -11.62 0.09
CA HIS A 161 13.98 -12.21 1.27
C HIS A 161 12.90 -13.25 0.98
N LYS A 162 12.47 -13.39 -0.29
CA LYS A 162 11.38 -14.30 -0.70
C LYS A 162 11.53 -15.71 -0.12
N HIS A 163 12.71 -16.30 -0.26
CA HIS A 163 12.94 -17.67 0.20
C HIS A 163 12.85 -17.80 1.73
N LEU A 164 13.33 -16.82 2.50
CA LEU A 164 13.26 -16.82 3.96
C LEU A 164 11.82 -16.78 4.46
N ILE A 165 10.95 -16.06 3.77
CA ILE A 165 9.54 -15.88 4.17
C ILE A 165 8.70 -17.10 3.81
N LEU A 166 8.93 -17.68 2.63
CA LEU A 166 8.13 -18.81 2.14
C LEU A 166 8.56 -20.16 2.73
N LEU A 167 9.80 -20.29 3.19
CA LEU A 167 10.32 -21.55 3.75
C LEU A 167 10.27 -21.63 5.27
N LEU A 168 9.90 -20.53 5.95
CA LEU A 168 9.70 -20.54 7.40
C LEU A 168 8.55 -21.52 7.72
N ARG A 169 8.84 -22.61 8.43
CA ARG A 169 7.83 -23.59 8.88
C ARG A 169 7.29 -23.23 10.25
#